data_AF-A0AAV5CTE6-F1
#
_entry.id   AF-A0AAV5CTE6-F1
#
_cell.length_a   1.000
_cell.length_b   1.000
_cell.length_c   1.000
_cell.angle_alpha   90.00
_cell.angle_beta   90.00
_cell.angle_gamma   90.00
#
_symmetry.space_group_name_H-M   'P 1'
#
loop_
_entity.id
_entity.type
_entity.pdbx_description
1 polymer ?
#
loop_
_entity_poly.entity_id
_entity_poly.type
_entity_poly.pdbx_seq_one_letter_code
_entity_poly.pdbx_strand_id
1 'polypeptide(L)'
;MQDFADGKVESEGLPEDEKEKFKEYVKEEVRKRKRELKQAKKAAKKATDDMDTNTKEAFENIKLYKFYPMKTPDTPDVERTTYINRYYPRAHHLM
;
A
#
# COMPACT_ATOMS: atom_id res chain seq x y z
N MET A 1 -11.50 -4.34 -20.55
CA MET A 1 -10.07 -4.64 -20.30
C MET A 1 -9.56 -5.21 -21.60
N GLN A 2 -8.93 -4.40 -22.46
CA GLN A 2 -8.07 -4.94 -23.52
C GLN A 2 -7.03 -5.80 -22.78
N ASP A 3 -7.00 -7.10 -23.04
CA ASP A 3 -6.28 -8.05 -22.18
C ASP A 3 -4.79 -7.67 -22.18
N PHE A 4 -4.20 -7.49 -20.99
CA PHE A 4 -2.77 -7.19 -20.85
C PHE A 4 -1.89 -8.20 -21.61
N ALA A 5 -2.38 -9.43 -21.76
CA ALA A 5 -1.79 -10.46 -22.59
C ALA A 5 -1.85 -10.14 -24.09
N ASP A 6 -2.95 -9.57 -24.60
CA ASP A 6 -3.09 -9.17 -26.01
C ASP A 6 -2.07 -8.09 -26.37
N GLY A 7 -1.93 -7.07 -25.52
CA GLY A 7 -0.92 -6.02 -25.73
C GLY A 7 0.53 -6.51 -25.64
N LYS A 8 0.80 -7.54 -24.83
CA LYS A 8 2.11 -8.22 -24.76
C LYS A 8 2.38 -9.11 -25.97
N VAL A 9 1.35 -9.77 -26.52
CA VAL A 9 1.46 -10.58 -27.75
C VAL A 9 1.73 -9.69 -28.96
N GLU A 10 1.05 -8.55 -29.09
CA GLU A 10 1.27 -7.59 -30.18
C GLU A 10 2.63 -6.88 -30.10
N SER A 11 3.18 -6.65 -28.90
CA SER A 11 4.45 -5.92 -28.72
C SER A 11 5.70 -6.81 -28.64
N GLU A 12 5.59 -8.07 -28.22
CA GLU A 12 6.73 -8.99 -28.02
C GLU A 12 6.66 -10.28 -28.85
N GLY A 13 5.64 -10.49 -29.69
CA GLY A 13 5.60 -11.62 -30.64
C GLY A 13 5.53 -13.00 -29.98
N LEU A 14 4.76 -13.14 -28.90
CA LEU A 14 4.45 -14.44 -28.30
C LEU A 14 3.63 -15.28 -29.31
N PRO A 15 4.01 -16.52 -29.63
CA PRO A 15 3.23 -17.37 -30.51
C PRO A 15 1.84 -17.61 -29.91
N GLU A 16 0.83 -17.62 -30.76
CA GLU A 16 -0.59 -17.68 -30.36
C GLU A 16 -0.90 -18.93 -29.51
N ASP A 17 -0.14 -20.01 -29.74
CA ASP A 17 -0.20 -21.28 -29.02
C ASP A 17 0.34 -21.22 -27.57
N GLU A 18 1.20 -20.24 -27.25
CA GLU A 18 1.78 -20.06 -25.91
C GLU A 18 1.07 -18.98 -25.09
N LYS A 19 0.20 -18.20 -25.71
CA LYS A 19 -0.59 -17.14 -25.06
C LYS A 19 -1.44 -17.68 -23.91
N GLU A 20 -2.08 -18.83 -24.11
CA GLU A 20 -2.89 -19.48 -23.07
C GLU A 20 -2.01 -19.95 -21.90
N LYS A 21 -0.86 -20.58 -22.18
CA LYS A 21 0.10 -21.02 -21.17
C LYS A 21 0.63 -19.84 -20.36
N PHE A 22 0.96 -18.73 -21.00
CA PHE A 22 1.39 -17.50 -20.32
C PHE A 22 0.27 -16.92 -19.46
N LYS A 23 -0.97 -16.89 -19.95
CA LYS A 23 -2.13 -16.41 -19.19
C LYS A 23 -2.37 -17.26 -17.94
N GLU A 24 -2.21 -18.58 -18.03
CA GLU A 24 -2.28 -19.48 -16.89
C GLU A 24 -1.14 -19.27 -15.90
N TYR A 25 0.09 -19.13 -16.39
CA TYR A 25 1.26 -18.84 -15.56
C TYR A 25 1.07 -17.55 -14.74
N VAL A 26 0.65 -16.45 -15.39
CA VAL A 26 0.39 -15.18 -14.71
C VAL A 26 -0.74 -15.32 -13.69
N LYS A 27 -1.80 -16.08 -14.00
CA LYS A 27 -2.89 -16.34 -13.04
C LYS A 27 -2.37 -17.09 -11.81
N GLU A 28 -1.53 -18.10 -11.98
CA GLU A 28 -0.95 -18.86 -10.87
C GLU A 28 0.02 -18.01 -10.02
N GLU A 29 0.89 -17.21 -10.64
CA GLU A 29 1.76 -16.28 -9.90
C GLU A 29 0.97 -15.22 -9.12
N VAL A 30 -0.08 -14.64 -9.73
CA VAL A 30 -0.99 -13.71 -9.02
C VAL A 30 -1.69 -14.42 -7.86
N ARG A 31 -2.14 -15.68 -8.03
CA ARG A 31 -2.76 -16.47 -6.96
C ARG A 31 -1.77 -16.74 -5.83
N LYS A 32 -0.55 -17.14 -6.14
CA LYS A 32 0.53 -17.37 -5.17
C LYS A 32 0.82 -16.09 -4.39
N ARG A 33 1.02 -14.96 -5.07
CA ARG A 33 1.27 -13.67 -4.42
C ARG A 33 0.10 -13.23 -3.54
N LYS A 34 -1.15 -13.46 -3.96
CA LYS A 34 -2.33 -13.20 -3.12
C LYS A 34 -2.35 -14.07 -1.86
N ARG A 35 -1.95 -15.33 -1.93
CA ARG A 35 -1.83 -16.23 -0.76
C ARG A 35 -0.77 -15.71 0.21
N GLU A 36 0.41 -15.35 -0.29
CA GLU A 36 1.49 -14.74 0.52
C GLU A 36 1.03 -13.46 1.22
N LEU A 37 0.39 -12.55 0.49
CA LEU A 37 -0.16 -11.32 1.07
C LEU A 37 -1.21 -11.61 2.15
N LYS A 38 -2.08 -12.61 1.95
CA LYS A 38 -3.06 -13.04 2.95
C LYS A 38 -2.39 -13.61 4.19
N GLN A 39 -1.34 -14.40 4.04
CA GLN A 39 -0.56 -14.93 5.16
C GLN A 39 0.18 -13.82 5.91
N ALA A 40 0.84 -12.90 5.21
CA ALA A 40 1.50 -11.74 5.82
C ALA A 40 0.50 -10.87 6.60
N LYS A 41 -0.69 -10.60 6.06
CA LYS A 41 -1.75 -9.88 6.78
C LYS A 41 -2.24 -10.63 8.02
N LYS A 42 -2.39 -11.96 7.95
CA LYS A 42 -2.76 -12.79 9.11
C LYS A 42 -1.66 -12.79 10.17
N ALA A 43 -0.40 -12.88 9.78
CA ALA A 43 0.74 -12.83 10.69
C ALA A 43 0.84 -11.46 11.37
N ALA A 44 0.66 -10.37 10.62
CA ALA A 44 0.60 -9.02 11.18
C ALA A 44 -0.56 -8.86 12.18
N LYS A 45 -1.77 -9.33 11.83
CA LYS A 45 -2.91 -9.29 12.74
C LYS A 45 -2.64 -10.11 14.01
N LYS A 46 -2.10 -11.33 13.87
CA LYS A 46 -1.74 -12.17 15.01
C LYS A 46 -0.70 -11.49 15.90
N ALA A 47 0.33 -10.88 15.31
CA ALA A 47 1.34 -10.14 16.07
C ALA A 47 0.71 -8.99 16.86
N THR A 48 -0.25 -8.27 16.29
CA THR A 48 -1.02 -7.24 17.01
C THR A 48 -1.91 -7.84 18.10
N ASP A 49 -2.61 -8.95 17.83
CA ASP A 49 -3.48 -9.63 18.79
C ASP A 49 -2.69 -10.25 19.95
N ASP A 50 -1.44 -10.68 19.72
CA ASP A 50 -0.53 -11.23 20.73
C ASP A 50 0.19 -10.12 21.54
N MET A 51 0.06 -8.83 21.19
CA MET A 51 0.64 -7.73 21.98
C MET A 51 0.01 -7.63 23.37
N ASP A 52 0.84 -7.28 24.36
CA ASP A 52 0.42 -7.01 25.74
C ASP A 52 -0.68 -5.93 25.78
N THR A 53 -1.67 -6.11 26.65
CA THR A 53 -2.81 -5.18 26.78
C THR A 53 -2.36 -3.74 27.02
N ASN A 54 -1.36 -3.55 27.88
CA ASN A 54 -0.79 -2.22 28.16
C ASN A 54 -0.18 -1.57 26.89
N THR A 55 0.51 -2.34 26.05
CA THR A 55 1.07 -1.81 24.79
C THR A 55 -0.03 -1.44 23.78
N LYS A 56 -1.09 -2.24 23.69
CA LYS A 56 -2.26 -1.94 22.85
C LYS A 56 -2.94 -0.65 23.29
N GLU A 57 -3.23 -0.53 24.58
CA GLU A 57 -3.83 0.68 25.17
C GLU A 57 -2.94 1.90 24.94
N ALA A 58 -1.61 1.76 25.06
CA ALA A 58 -0.69 2.83 24.75
C ALA A 58 -0.83 3.27 23.28
N PHE A 59 -0.81 2.34 22.32
CA PHE A 59 -0.97 2.67 20.89
C PHE A 59 -2.31 3.32 20.56
N GLU A 60 -3.40 2.87 21.17
CA GLU A 60 -4.73 3.47 20.99
C GLU A 60 -4.82 4.90 21.54
N ASN A 61 -4.08 5.20 22.61
CA ASN A 61 -4.07 6.51 23.24
C ASN A 61 -3.03 7.50 22.65
N ILE A 62 -2.17 7.06 21.73
CA ILE A 62 -1.19 7.95 21.10
C ILE A 62 -1.89 9.01 20.25
N LYS A 63 -1.68 10.28 20.62
CA LYS A 63 -2.10 11.43 19.83
C LYS A 63 -1.01 11.80 18.83
N LEU A 64 -1.39 11.86 17.56
CA LEU A 64 -0.50 12.26 16.46
C LEU A 64 -0.82 13.70 16.06
N TYR A 65 0.21 14.55 16.07
CA TYR A 65 0.12 15.95 15.69
C TYR A 65 0.92 16.18 14.41
N LYS A 66 0.32 16.89 13.45
CA LYS A 66 1.02 17.39 12.26
C LYS A 66 1.09 18.90 12.36
N PHE A 67 2.31 19.43 12.42
CA PHE A 67 2.60 20.85 12.44
C PHE A 67 2.99 21.31 11.04
N TYR A 68 2.26 22.29 10.51
CA TYR A 68 2.67 22.99 9.31
C TYR A 68 3.27 24.35 9.69
N PRO A 69 4.37 24.76 9.06
CA PRO A 69 4.93 26.08 9.30
C PRO A 69 3.89 27.15 8.94
N MET A 70 3.70 28.10 9.86
CA MET A 70 2.86 29.26 9.61
C MET A 70 3.54 30.15 8.56
N LYS A 71 2.77 30.68 7.61
CA LYS A 71 3.30 31.56 6.56
C LYS A 71 3.80 32.87 7.19
N THR A 72 5.11 32.96 7.37
CA THR A 72 5.84 34.18 7.72
C THR A 72 6.69 34.63 6.52
N PRO A 73 7.12 35.90 6.46
CA PRO A 73 7.94 36.40 5.34
C PRO A 73 9.23 35.61 5.09
N ASP A 74 9.75 34.94 6.13
CA ASP A 74 11.00 34.16 6.12
C ASP A 74 10.80 32.66 5.83
N THR A 75 9.55 32.19 5.76
CA THR A 75 9.25 30.76 5.54
C THR A 75 8.73 30.53 4.13
N PRO A 76 9.17 29.44 3.45
CA PRO A 76 8.60 29.07 2.16
C PRO A 76 7.12 28.72 2.30
N ASP A 77 6.34 29.00 1.25
CA ASP A 77 4.92 28.64 1.23
C ASP A 77 4.76 27.12 1.11
N VAL A 78 4.39 26.47 2.23
CA VAL A 78 4.20 25.01 2.26
C VAL A 78 2.71 24.69 2.08
N GLU A 79 2.35 24.26 0.88
CA GLU A 79 0.98 23.81 0.60
C GLU A 79 0.66 22.46 1.25
N ARG A 80 -0.53 22.38 1.85
CA ARG A 80 -1.04 21.14 2.44
C ARG A 80 -1.53 20.20 1.34
N THR A 81 -0.77 19.16 1.04
CA THR A 81 -1.17 18.13 0.07
C THR A 81 -1.84 16.93 0.74
N THR A 82 -2.86 16.37 0.08
CA THR A 82 -3.52 15.12 0.50
C THR A 82 -2.56 13.93 0.48
N TYR A 83 -1.48 14.02 -0.32
CA TYR A 83 -0.46 12.99 -0.46
C TYR A 83 0.39 12.79 0.80
N ILE A 84 0.43 13.76 1.71
CA ILE A 84 1.24 13.66 2.93
C ILE A 84 0.77 12.51 3.84
N ASN A 85 -0.52 12.14 3.76
CA ASN A 85 -1.09 11.02 4.50
C ASN A 85 -0.64 9.64 3.98
N ARG A 86 -0.01 9.60 2.80
CA ARG A 86 0.57 8.37 2.25
C ARG A 86 1.88 8.00 2.94
N TYR A 87 2.65 9.01 3.35
CA TYR A 87 3.96 8.83 3.96
C TYR A 87 3.93 8.99 5.47
N TYR A 88 3.01 9.81 5.99
CA TYR A 88 2.82 10.03 7.41
C TYR A 88 1.42 9.61 7.82
N PRO A 89 1.24 8.81 8.89
CA PRO A 89 -0.06 8.40 9.38
C PRO A 89 -1.01 9.59 9.57
N ARG A 90 -2.33 9.33 9.50
CA ARG A 90 -3.32 10.37 9.75
C ARG A 90 -3.11 10.95 11.15
N ALA A 91 -2.95 12.26 11.21
CA ALA A 91 -2.86 12.95 12.49
C ALA A 91 -4.25 13.07 13.11
N HIS A 92 -4.29 13.01 14.44
CA HIS A 92 -5.49 13.28 15.22
C HIS A 92 -5.73 14.79 15.29
N HIS A 93 -4.65 15.58 15.34
CA HIS A 93 -4.69 17.03 15.37
C HIS A 93 -3.79 17.62 14.27
N LEU A 94 -4.31 18.65 13.61
CA LEU A 94 -3.62 19.44 12.60
C LEU A 94 -3.38 20.83 13.19
N MET A 95 -2.12 21.28 13.23
CA MET A 95 -1.75 22.63 13.67
C MET A 95 -0.96 23.35 12.58
#